data_AF-A0A2G6QNF6-F1
#
_entry.id   AF-A0A2G6QNF6-F1
#
_cell.length_a   1.000
_cell.length_b   1.000
_cell.length_c   1.000
_cell.angle_alpha   90.00
_cell.angle_beta   90.00
_cell.angle_gamma   90.00
#
_symmetry.space_group_name_H-M   'P 1'
#
loop_
_entity.id
_entity.type
_entity.pdbx_description
1 polymer ?
#
loop_
_entity_poly.entity_id
_entity_poly.type
_entity_poly.pdbx_seq_one_letter_code
_entity_poly.pdbx_strand_id
1 'polypeptide(L)' 'MKHEYDFSKMKSRKNPYVKKLKKQVTIRLGIETVEYFKSLSNEVGLPYQNLIDLYLEDCAKSHRKMEINWR' A
#
# COMPACT_ATOMS: atom_id res chain seq x y z
N MET A 1 2.36 34.16 17.06
CA MET A 1 2.85 32.77 17.20
C MET A 1 3.03 32.50 18.68
N LYS A 2 2.51 31.40 19.24
CA LYS A 2 2.62 31.12 20.69
C LYS A 2 3.98 30.50 21.01
N HIS A 3 4.60 31.03 22.09
CA HIS A 3 5.84 30.56 22.68
C HIS A 3 5.70 29.10 23.13
N GLU A 4 6.61 28.27 22.63
CA GLU A 4 7.03 26.96 23.13
C GLU A 4 5.98 26.06 23.79
N TYR A 5 5.57 25.04 23.02
CA TYR A 5 4.91 23.87 23.58
C TYR A 5 5.92 23.02 24.35
N ASP A 6 5.72 22.90 25.66
CA ASP A 6 6.46 21.96 26.52
C ASP A 6 5.92 20.53 26.29
N PHE A 7 6.54 19.81 25.35
CA PHE A 7 6.16 18.46 24.92
C PHE A 7 6.29 17.41 26.03
N SER A 8 6.96 17.73 27.14
CA SER A 8 7.17 16.83 28.28
C SER A 8 5.90 16.62 29.11
N LYS A 9 4.95 17.57 29.07
CA LYS A 9 3.67 17.50 29.82
C LYS A 9 2.50 16.95 29.00
N MET A 10 2.70 16.70 27.70
CA MET A 10 1.65 16.22 26.81
C MET A 10 1.52 14.69 26.97
N LYS A 11 0.34 14.21 27.39
CA LYS A 11 0.04 12.76 27.39
C LYS A 11 0.23 12.26 25.96
N SER A 12 1.29 11.48 25.72
CA SER A 12 1.60 10.90 24.42
C SER A 12 0.45 9.98 23.98
N ARG A 13 -0.48 10.54 23.22
CA ARG A 13 -1.58 9.78 22.62
C ARG A 13 -1.05 9.17 21.34
N LYS A 14 -0.94 7.85 21.31
CA LYS A 14 -0.57 7.09 20.10
C LYS A 14 -1.54 7.52 18.99
N ASN A 15 -1.01 8.10 17.92
CA ASN A 15 -1.84 8.64 16.84
C ASN A 15 -2.73 7.50 16.28
N PRO A 16 -4.07 7.58 16.38
CA PRO A 16 -4.96 6.49 15.99
C PRO A 16 -4.88 6.15 14.49
N TYR A 17 -4.34 7.05 13.67
CA TYR A 17 -4.14 6.87 12.24
C TYR A 17 -2.85 6.13 11.88
N VAL A 18 -1.98 5.82 12.85
CA VAL A 18 -0.75 5.04 12.57
C VAL A 18 -1.03 3.67 11.98
N LYS A 19 -2.20 3.08 12.25
CA LYS A 19 -2.61 1.81 11.65
C LYS A 19 -2.90 1.89 10.15
N LYS A 20 -3.08 3.10 9.61
CA LYS A 20 -3.35 3.36 8.18
C LYS A 20 -2.12 3.83 7.41
N LEU A 21 -0.95 3.90 8.06
CA LEU A 21 0.29 4.28 7.39
C LEU A 21 0.70 3.16 6.44
N LYS A 22 0.90 3.51 5.17
CA LYS A 22 1.48 2.60 4.19
C LYS A 22 2.88 2.22 4.64
N LYS A 23 3.16 0.91 4.69
CA LYS A 23 4.51 0.41 4.95
C LYS A 23 5.23 0.29 3.63
N GLN A 24 6.38 0.95 3.49
CA GLN A 24 7.23 0.78 2.32
C GLN A 24 7.79 -0.64 2.30
N VAL A 25 7.54 -1.37 1.22
CA VAL A 25 8.04 -2.72 0.99
C VAL A 25 8.71 -2.79 -0.37
N THR A 26 9.82 -3.53 -0.45
CA THR A 26 10.48 -3.82 -1.73
C THR A 26 10.06 -5.22 -2.16
N ILE A 27 9.35 -5.31 -3.29
CA ILE A 27 8.87 -6.58 -3.85
C ILE A 27 9.53 -6.76 -5.21
N ARG A 28 10.07 -7.94 -5.48
CA ARG A 28 10.52 -8.32 -6.82
C ARG A 28 9.32 -8.80 -7.62
N LEU A 29 9.07 -8.17 -8.75
CA LEU A 29 7.99 -8.52 -9.67
C LEU A 29 8.59 -8.97 -10.99
N GLY A 30 7.87 -9.86 -11.70
CA GLY A 30 8.24 -10.23 -13.07
C GLY A 30 8.14 -9.02 -14.00
N ILE A 31 9.00 -8.99 -15.03
CA ILE A 31 9.04 -7.90 -16.01
C ILE A 31 7.69 -7.75 -16.70
N GLU A 32 7.10 -8.86 -17.15
CA GLU A 32 5.80 -8.90 -17.82
C GLU A 32 4.67 -8.37 -16.92
N THR A 33 4.71 -8.68 -15.61
CA THR A 33 3.75 -8.15 -14.64
C THR A 33 3.84 -6.63 -14.54
N VAL A 34 5.06 -6.10 -14.48
CA VAL A 34 5.28 -4.64 -14.41
C VAL A 34 4.80 -3.96 -15.70
N GLU A 35 5.08 -4.55 -16.86
CA GLU A 35 4.60 -4.01 -18.15
C GLU A 35 3.08 -4.03 -18.25
N TYR A 36 2.43 -5.11 -17.83
CA TYR A 36 0.97 -5.19 -17.78
C TYR A 36 0.35 -4.05 -16.94
N PHE A 37 0.84 -3.85 -15.72
CA PHE A 37 0.31 -2.77 -14.87
C PHE A 37 0.68 -1.38 -15.37
N LYS A 38 1.79 -1.21 -16.12
CA LYS A 38 2.10 0.06 -16.80
C LYS A 38 1.12 0.35 -17.92
N SER A 39 0.79 -0.64 -18.76
CA SER A 39 -0.22 -0.46 -19.80
C SER A 39 -1.59 -0.13 -19.20
N LEU A 40 -1.98 -0.87 -18.15
CA LEU A 40 -3.22 -0.61 -17.42
C LEU A 40 -3.23 0.78 -16.76
N SER A 41 -2.08 1.27 -16.28
CA SER A 41 -1.97 2.62 -15.72
C SER A 41 -2.25 3.72 -16.74
N ASN A 42 -1.88 3.51 -18.01
CA ASN A 42 -2.14 4.47 -19.08
C ASN A 42 -3.63 4.55 -19.42
N GLU A 43 -4.37 3.45 -19.30
CA GLU A 43 -5.82 3.40 -19.57
C GLU A 43 -6.63 4.01 -18.42
N VAL A 44 -6.27 3.68 -17.18
CA VAL A 44 -7.04 4.08 -15.98
C VAL A 44 -6.62 5.46 -15.46
N GLY A 45 -5.44 5.95 -15.85
CA GLY A 45 -4.89 7.23 -15.39
C GLY A 45 -4.38 7.21 -13.94
N LEU A 46 -4.17 6.03 -13.36
CA LEU A 46 -3.65 5.85 -12.00
C LEU A 46 -2.24 5.25 -12.04
N PRO A 47 -1.31 5.66 -11.16
CA PRO A 47 0.03 5.08 -11.11
C PRO A 47 -0.01 3.56 -10.97
N TYR A 48 0.81 2.84 -11.76
CA TYR A 48 0.87 1.37 -11.74
C TYR A 48 1.15 0.81 -10.34
N GLN A 49 1.91 1.52 -9.50
CA GLN A 49 2.19 1.15 -8.11
C GLN A 49 0.92 1.13 -7.24
N ASN A 50 0.03 2.11 -7.44
CA ASN A 50 -1.25 2.17 -6.73
C ASN A 50 -2.20 1.09 -7.25
N LEU A 51 -2.18 0.79 -8.55
CA LEU A 51 -2.97 -0.30 -9.12
C LEU A 51 -2.55 -1.65 -8.52
N ILE A 52 -1.25 -1.91 -8.42
CA ILE A 52 -0.74 -3.13 -7.77
C ILE A 52 -1.25 -3.23 -6.33
N ASP A 53 -1.14 -2.14 -5.56
CA ASP A 53 -1.63 -2.07 -4.18
C ASP A 53 -3.13 -2.38 -4.08
N LEU A 54 -3.95 -1.77 -4.94
CA LEU A 54 -5.41 -1.99 -4.98
C LEU A 54 -5.77 -3.43 -5.35
N TYR A 55 -5.08 -4.04 -6.31
CA TYR A 55 -5.32 -5.42 -6.70
C TYR A 55 -4.94 -6.40 -5.59
N LEU A 56 -3.84 -6.13 -4.87
CA LEU A 56 -3.44 -6.93 -3.71
C LEU A 56 -4.43 -6.77 -2.55
N GLU A 57 -4.93 -5.56 -2.31
CA GLU A 57 -5.96 -5.29 -1.30
C GLU A 57 -7.27 -6.02 -1.63
N ASP A 58 -7.70 -6.01 -2.89
CA ASP A 58 -8.87 -6.75 -3.35
C ASP A 58 -8.69 -8.27 -3.20
N CYS A 59 -7.51 -8.78 -3.55
CA CYS A 59 -7.16 -10.18 -3.37
C CYS A 59 -7.26 -10.61 -1.89
N ALA A 60 -6.75 -9.77 -0.98
CA ALA A 60 -6.81 -10.00 0.46
C ALA A 60 -8.25 -9.93 0.99
N LYS A 61 -9.04 -8.93 0.57
CA LYS A 61 -10.46 -8.80 0.97
C LYS A 61 -11.29 -9.98 0.51
N SER A 62 -11.08 -10.41 -0.74
CA SER A 62 -11.78 -11.54 -1.35
C SER A 62 -11.29 -12.90 -0.84
N HIS A 63 -10.29 -12.93 0.05
CA HIS A 63 -9.67 -14.16 0.55
C HIS A 63 -9.30 -15.14 -0.57
N ARG A 64 -8.90 -14.60 -1.74
CA ARG A 64 -8.51 -15.43 -2.88
C ARG A 64 -7.24 -16.18 -2.51
N LYS A 65 -7.36 -17.49 -2.38
CA LYS A 65 -6.21 -18.39 -2.26
C LYS A 65 -5.82 -18.80 -3.67
N MET A 66 -4.55 -18.62 -4.01
CA MET A 66 -4.03 -19.16 -5.26
C MET A 66 -4.02 -20.68 -5.13
N GLU A 67 -4.84 -21.35 -5.95
CA GLU A 67 -4.78 -22.80 -6.12
C GLU A 67 -3.51 -23.11 -6.91
N ILE A 68 -2.42 -23.39 -6.20
CA ILE A 68 -1.16 -23.77 -6.85
C ILE A 68 -1.26 -25.25 -7.20
N ASN A 69 -1.76 -25.53 -8.41
CA ASN A 69 -1.64 -26.86 -9.01
C ASN A 69 -0.20 -27.04 -9.51
N TRP A 70 0.64 -27.59 -8.63
CA TRP A 70 1.94 -28.13 -9.03
C TRP A 70 1.70 -29.45 -9.79
N ARG A 71 1.87 -29.42 -11.11
CA ARG A 71 2.03 -30.63 -11.93
C ARG A 71 3.50 -30.81 -12.28
#